data_AF-A0A7W1IDZ6-F1
#
_entry.id   AF-A0A7W1IDZ6-F1
#
_cell.length_a   1.000
_cell.length_b   1.000
_cell.length_c   1.000
_cell.angle_alpha   90.00
_cell.angle_beta   90.00
_cell.angle_gamma   90.00
#
_symmetry.space_group_name_H-M   'P 1'
#
loop_
_entity.id
_entity.type
_entity.pdbx_description
1 polymer ?
#
loop_
_entity_poly.entity_id
_entity_poly.type
_entity_poly.pdbx_seq_one_letter_code
_entity_poly.pdbx_strand_id
1 'polypeptide(L)'
;MSGGRLAVIAALAGALYFAVQGGEYGTLDLLKLRRDVAEEESRVADLRQALDSLGQAATAIERDPVVQERVARESFGMIRRGELLYRLVPSDSSERPEQRARRGDDAVRPPTDNPRR
;
A
#
# COMPACT_ATOMS: atom_id res chain seq x y z
N MET A 1 -26.93 -55.48 -41.15
CA MET A 1 -26.59 -55.32 -39.72
C MET A 1 -27.91 -55.16 -38.98
N SER A 2 -28.26 -56.08 -38.07
CA SER A 2 -29.56 -56.11 -37.41
C SER A 2 -29.79 -54.82 -36.62
N GLY A 3 -30.91 -54.13 -36.86
CA GLY A 3 -31.21 -52.81 -36.29
C GLY A 3 -31.13 -52.75 -34.76
N GLY A 4 -31.30 -53.89 -34.08
CA GLY A 4 -31.09 -54.00 -32.63
C GLY A 4 -29.66 -53.67 -32.16
N ARG A 5 -28.63 -53.98 -32.95
CA ARG A 5 -27.23 -53.65 -32.59
C ARG A 5 -26.99 -52.14 -32.64
N LEU A 6 -27.57 -51.46 -33.62
CA LEU A 6 -27.48 -50.00 -33.73
C LEU A 6 -28.25 -49.31 -32.61
N ALA A 7 -29.41 -49.83 -32.22
CA ALA A 7 -30.16 -49.32 -31.08
C ALA A 7 -29.39 -49.43 -29.76
N VAL A 8 -28.71 -50.57 -29.53
CA VAL A 8 -27.88 -50.78 -28.33
C VAL A 8 -26.68 -49.84 -28.31
N ILE A 9 -26.01 -49.66 -29.45
CA ILE A 9 -24.86 -48.72 -29.56
C ILE A 9 -25.33 -47.28 -29.31
N ALA A 10 -26.45 -46.87 -29.89
CA ALA A 10 -27.01 -45.55 -29.69
C ALA A 10 -27.42 -45.31 -28.22
N ALA A 11 -28.02 -46.31 -27.57
CA ALA A 11 -28.37 -46.24 -26.15
C ALA A 11 -27.13 -46.14 -25.25
N LEU A 12 -26.07 -46.92 -25.53
CA LEU A 12 -24.80 -46.85 -24.80
C LEU A 12 -24.09 -45.52 -25.00
N ALA A 13 -24.04 -45.02 -26.23
CA ALA A 13 -23.47 -43.71 -26.53
C ALA A 13 -24.25 -42.58 -25.86
N GLY A 14 -25.59 -42.67 -25.85
CA GLY A 14 -26.46 -41.75 -25.14
C GLY A 14 -26.24 -41.78 -23.63
N ALA A 15 -26.12 -42.96 -23.02
CA ALA A 15 -25.83 -43.11 -21.59
C ALA A 15 -24.44 -42.58 -21.22
N LEU A 16 -23.43 -42.79 -22.07
CA LEU A 16 -22.08 -42.27 -21.87
C LEU A 16 -22.06 -40.75 -22.02
N TYR A 17 -22.75 -40.20 -23.02
CA TYR A 17 -22.95 -38.78 -23.19
C TYR A 17 -23.66 -38.18 -21.97
N PHE A 18 -24.73 -38.81 -21.47
CA PHE A 18 -25.45 -38.38 -20.28
C PHE A 18 -24.63 -38.56 -18.98
N ALA A 19 -23.70 -39.50 -18.91
CA ALA A 19 -22.77 -39.63 -17.78
C ALA A 19 -21.66 -38.58 -17.80
N VAL A 20 -21.23 -38.15 -19.00
CA VAL A 20 -20.27 -37.06 -19.19
C VAL A 20 -20.94 -35.69 -18.98
N GLN A 21 -22.17 -35.52 -19.48
CA GLN A 21 -22.92 -34.27 -19.42
C GLN A 21 -23.71 -34.12 -18.11
N GLY A 22 -24.28 -35.21 -17.60
CA GLY A 22 -25.10 -35.31 -16.38
C GLY A 22 -24.40 -35.99 -15.19
N GLY A 23 -23.11 -36.32 -15.29
CA GLY A 23 -22.21 -36.56 -14.14
C GLY A 23 -21.81 -35.25 -13.45
N GLU A 24 -22.79 -34.37 -13.29
CA GLU A 24 -22.74 -32.91 -13.46
C GLU A 24 -21.94 -32.15 -12.40
N TYR A 25 -21.40 -32.80 -11.38
CA TYR A 25 -20.64 -32.13 -10.28
C TYR A 25 -19.46 -32.95 -9.72
N GLY A 26 -19.03 -34.04 -10.38
CA GLY A 26 -18.26 -35.09 -9.69
C GLY A 26 -16.77 -34.82 -9.41
N THR A 27 -16.01 -34.30 -10.38
CA THR A 27 -14.54 -34.33 -10.31
C THR A 27 -13.86 -33.02 -10.69
N LEU A 28 -14.19 -32.44 -11.86
CA LEU A 28 -13.63 -31.16 -12.27
C LEU A 28 -14.14 -30.01 -11.41
N ASP A 29 -15.41 -30.07 -11.01
CA ASP A 29 -16.00 -29.06 -10.13
C ASP A 29 -15.42 -29.16 -8.72
N LEU A 30 -15.19 -30.38 -8.21
CA LEU A 30 -14.47 -30.58 -6.95
C LEU A 30 -13.04 -30.02 -7.00
N LEU A 31 -12.34 -30.16 -8.12
CA LEU A 31 -11.00 -29.58 -8.27
C LEU A 31 -11.04 -28.05 -8.33
N LYS A 32 -12.02 -27.47 -9.03
CA LYS A 32 -12.24 -26.02 -9.05
C LYS A 32 -12.58 -25.50 -7.66
N LEU A 33 -13.55 -26.10 -6.99
CA LEU A 33 -13.96 -25.75 -5.64
C LEU A 33 -12.79 -25.84 -4.64
N ARG A 34 -11.94 -26.88 -4.74
CA ARG A 34 -10.71 -26.98 -3.92
C ARG A 34 -9.72 -25.86 -4.21
N ARG A 35 -9.58 -25.44 -5.47
CA ARG A 35 -8.71 -24.31 -5.84
C ARG A 35 -9.27 -23.00 -5.31
N ASP A 36 -10.58 -22.78 -5.46
CA ASP A 36 -11.25 -21.58 -4.99
C ASP A 36 -11.15 -21.46 -3.46
N VAL A 37 -11.36 -22.57 -2.74
CA VAL A 37 -11.15 -22.62 -1.28
C VAL A 37 -9.70 -22.31 -0.91
N ALA A 38 -8.72 -22.91 -1.58
CA ALA A 38 -7.30 -22.65 -1.30
C ALA A 38 -6.90 -21.19 -1.59
N GLU A 39 -7.44 -20.61 -2.66
CA GLU A 39 -7.22 -19.21 -2.99
C GLU A 39 -7.82 -18.29 -1.91
N GLU A 40 -9.04 -18.55 -1.48
CA GLU A 40 -9.70 -17.71 -0.47
C GLU A 40 -9.05 -17.87 0.92
N GLU A 41 -8.61 -19.07 1.27
CA GLU A 41 -7.81 -19.31 2.49
C GLU A 41 -6.49 -18.53 2.45
N SER A 42 -5.82 -18.47 1.30
CA SER A 42 -4.59 -17.67 1.16
C SER A 42 -4.85 -16.17 1.33
N ARG A 43 -5.92 -15.65 0.75
CA ARG A 43 -6.34 -14.25 0.93
C ARG A 43 -6.66 -13.93 2.39
N VAL A 44 -7.33 -14.84 3.09
CA VAL A 44 -7.61 -14.67 4.54
C VAL A 44 -6.31 -14.68 5.35
N ALA A 45 -5.36 -15.55 5.01
CA ALA A 45 -4.06 -15.59 5.68
C ALA A 45 -3.28 -14.28 5.50
N ASP A 46 -3.23 -13.75 4.28
CA ASP A 46 -2.56 -12.48 3.97
C ASP A 46 -3.19 -11.31 4.73
N LEU A 47 -4.53 -11.26 4.77
CA LEU A 47 -5.27 -10.23 5.50
C LEU A 47 -5.03 -10.32 7.02
N ARG A 48 -4.98 -11.54 7.57
CA ARG A 48 -4.65 -11.75 9.00
C ARG A 48 -3.24 -11.27 9.31
N GLN A 49 -2.26 -11.59 8.47
CA GLN A 49 -0.89 -11.11 8.64
C GLN A 49 -0.82 -9.58 8.61
N ALA A 50 -1.56 -8.93 7.71
CA ALA A 50 -1.65 -7.48 7.68
C ALA A 50 -2.25 -6.94 8.99
N LEU A 51 -3.38 -7.49 9.45
CA LEU A 51 -4.01 -7.08 10.70
C LEU A 51 -3.09 -7.26 11.91
N ASP A 52 -2.37 -8.38 11.99
CA ASP A 52 -1.41 -8.64 13.07
C ASP A 52 -0.27 -7.62 13.05
N SER A 53 0.26 -7.29 11.87
CA SER A 53 1.30 -6.27 11.70
C SER A 53 0.81 -4.88 12.13
N LEU A 54 -0.39 -4.48 11.70
CA LEU A 54 -1.00 -3.22 12.10
C LEU A 54 -1.28 -3.18 13.61
N GLY A 55 -1.77 -4.28 14.19
CA GLY A 55 -2.04 -4.39 15.62
C GLY A 55 -0.76 -4.27 16.46
N GLN A 56 0.34 -4.85 16.02
CA GLN A 56 1.65 -4.69 16.64
C GLN A 56 2.13 -3.24 16.58
N ALA A 57 1.99 -2.58 15.42
CA ALA A 57 2.35 -1.17 15.26
C ALA A 57 1.51 -0.27 16.17
N ALA A 58 0.19 -0.47 16.21
CA ALA A 58 -0.70 0.28 17.10
C ALA A 58 -0.32 0.10 18.57
N THR A 59 -0.06 -1.14 19.00
CA THR A 59 0.39 -1.44 20.37
C THR A 59 1.71 -0.77 20.70
N ALA A 60 2.66 -0.76 19.76
CA ALA A 60 3.95 -0.09 19.97
C ALA A 60 3.76 1.42 20.15
N ILE A 61 2.92 2.06 19.34
CA ILE A 61 2.59 3.48 19.49
C ILE A 61 1.88 3.73 20.83
N GLU A 62 1.00 2.85 21.29
CA GLU A 62 0.26 3.07 22.53
C GLU A 62 1.09 2.81 23.79
N ARG A 63 2.07 1.89 23.74
CA ARG A 63 2.73 1.39 24.96
C ARG A 63 4.22 1.62 25.03
N ASP A 64 4.89 1.88 23.91
CA ASP A 64 6.34 2.13 23.89
C ASP A 64 6.63 3.63 23.92
N PRO A 65 7.23 4.17 25.01
CA PRO A 65 7.55 5.58 25.12
C PRO A 65 8.48 6.11 24.01
N VAL A 66 9.37 5.27 23.48
CA VAL A 66 10.30 5.67 22.41
C VAL A 66 9.55 5.83 21.10
N VAL A 67 8.62 4.92 20.81
CA VAL A 67 7.77 4.99 19.62
C VAL A 67 6.82 6.18 19.71
N GLN A 68 6.25 6.44 20.89
CA GLN A 68 5.43 7.64 21.15
C GLN A 68 6.20 8.92 20.91
N GLU A 69 7.40 9.06 21.47
CA GLU A 69 8.23 10.24 21.28
C GLU A 69 8.54 10.45 19.79
N ARG A 70 8.90 9.39 19.06
CA ARG A 70 9.15 9.46 17.62
C ARG A 70 7.94 9.93 16.83
N VAL A 71 6.78 9.29 17.01
CA VAL A 71 5.54 9.64 16.31
C VAL A 71 5.10 11.07 16.65
N ALA A 72 5.26 11.49 17.90
CA ALA A 72 4.98 12.84 18.34
C ALA A 72 5.89 13.88 17.66
N ARG A 73 7.20 13.58 17.56
CA ARG A 73 8.18 14.44 16.88
C ARG A 73 7.89 14.55 15.38
N GLU A 74 7.53 13.45 14.72
CA GLU A 74 7.22 13.41 13.29
C GLU A 74 5.90 14.13 12.96
N SER A 75 4.85 13.88 13.75
CA SER A 75 3.51 14.40 13.47
C SER A 75 3.34 15.87 13.86
N PHE A 76 3.99 16.30 14.94
CA PHE A 76 3.80 17.64 15.51
C PHE A 76 5.06 18.52 15.45
N GLY A 77 6.18 18.01 14.93
CA GLY A 77 7.44 18.78 14.84
C GLY A 77 8.01 19.16 16.21
N MET A 78 7.67 18.43 17.27
CA MET A 78 8.14 18.70 18.61
C MET A 78 9.66 18.46 18.71
N ILE A 79 10.37 19.34 19.42
CA ILE A 79 11.82 19.19 19.72
C ILE A 79 12.05 19.29 21.22
N ARG A 80 13.05 18.56 21.73
CA ARG A 80 13.42 18.64 23.15
C ARG A 80 14.17 19.95 23.42
N ARG A 81 14.12 20.44 24.66
CA ARG A 81 14.93 21.59 25.08
C ARG A 81 16.42 21.30 24.83
N GLY A 82 17.06 22.18 24.07
CA GLY A 82 18.48 22.07 23.69
C GLY A 82 18.74 21.41 22.33
N GLU A 83 17.72 20.93 21.62
CA GLU A 83 17.85 20.43 20.24
C GLU A 83 17.66 21.57 19.21
N LEU A 84 18.36 21.47 18.06
CA LEU A 84 18.28 22.43 16.96
C LEU A 84 17.61 21.78 15.73
N LEU A 85 16.53 22.40 15.23
CA LEU A 85 15.85 21.95 14.00
C LEU A 85 16.51 22.57 12.77
N TYR A 86 17.19 21.76 11.96
CA TYR A 86 17.70 22.19 10.65
C TYR A 86 16.66 21.92 9.57
N ARG A 87 16.16 22.98 8.93
CA ARG A 87 15.33 22.87 7.72
C ARG A 87 16.21 23.14 6.50
N LEU A 88 16.41 22.11 5.68
CA LEU A 88 17.05 22.28 4.37
C LEU A 88 16.02 22.93 3.43
N VAL A 89 16.23 24.19 3.10
CA VAL A 89 15.46 24.87 2.05
C VAL A 89 16.24 24.67 0.75
N PRO A 90 15.65 24.07 -0.31
CA PRO A 90 16.29 24.03 -1.61
C PRO A 90 16.62 25.46 -2.02
N SER A 91 17.89 25.76 -2.26
CA SER A 91 18.25 27.02 -2.89
C SER A 91 17.76 26.94 -4.34
N ASP A 92 16.79 27.78 -4.70
CA ASP A 92 16.42 28.03 -6.09
C ASP A 92 17.64 28.61 -6.82
N SER A 93 18.52 27.72 -7.24
CA SER A 93 19.78 28.00 -7.93
C SER A 93 19.56 28.31 -9.41
N SER A 94 18.50 29.08 -9.69
CA SER A 94 18.23 29.69 -11.00
C SER A 94 18.33 31.22 -11.02
N GLU A 95 18.62 31.85 -9.87
CA GLU A 95 19.04 33.26 -9.88
C GLU A 95 20.46 33.37 -10.44
N ARG A 96 20.53 33.72 -11.74
CA ARG A 96 21.78 34.00 -12.44
C ARG A 96 22.59 35.03 -11.63
N PRO A 97 23.90 34.82 -11.43
CA PRO A 97 24.78 35.74 -10.69
C PRO A 97 24.66 37.21 -11.13
N GLU A 98 24.30 37.43 -12.40
CA GLU A 98 24.09 38.75 -12.99
C GLU A 98 22.90 39.52 -12.41
N GLN A 99 21.82 38.86 -11.97
CA GLN A 99 20.68 39.54 -11.34
C GLN A 99 20.99 39.94 -9.89
N ARG A 100 21.81 39.16 -9.19
CA ARG A 100 22.32 39.47 -7.86
C ARG A 100 23.26 40.67 -7.88
N ALA A 101 24.05 40.81 -8.95
CA ALA A 101 24.94 41.95 -9.16
C ALA A 101 24.20 43.23 -9.63
N ARG A 102 23.06 43.08 -10.34
CA ARG A 102 22.19 44.22 -10.72
C ARG A 102 21.28 44.69 -9.59
N ARG A 103 20.96 43.81 -8.64
CA ARG A 103 20.29 44.14 -7.37
C ARG A 103 21.33 44.55 -6.30
N GLY A 104 22.31 45.35 -6.71
CA GLY A 104 23.09 46.14 -5.76
C GLY A 104 22.21 47.24 -5.18
N ASP A 105 22.41 47.52 -3.89
CA ASP A 105 22.37 48.88 -3.30
C ASP A 105 21.20 49.41 -2.45
N ASP A 106 20.11 48.70 -2.13
CA ASP A 106 18.98 49.39 -1.46
C ASP A 106 18.59 49.04 -0.01
N ALA A 107 19.28 48.19 0.75
CA ALA A 107 18.75 47.86 2.09
C ALA A 107 19.75 47.48 3.20
N VAL A 108 20.81 48.26 3.42
CA VAL A 108 21.36 48.42 4.78
C VAL A 108 21.85 49.85 4.97
N ARG A 109 20.93 50.78 5.21
CA ARG A 109 21.27 52.08 5.80
C ARG A 109 21.41 51.86 7.32
N PRO A 110 22.58 52.08 7.94
CA PRO A 110 22.67 51.98 9.40
C PRO A 110 21.78 53.05 10.05
N PRO A 111 21.15 52.77 11.20
CA PRO A 111 20.33 53.75 11.88
C PRO A 111 21.20 54.93 12.30
N THR A 112 20.86 56.14 11.81
CA THR A 112 21.48 57.38 12.29
C THR A 112 20.95 57.67 13.68
N ASP A 113 21.82 57.54 14.68
CA ASP A 113 21.57 58.04 16.03
C ASP A 113 21.45 59.57 15.96
N ASN A 114 20.30 60.12 16.34
CA ASN A 114 20.05 61.56 16.36
C ASN A 114 20.00 62.04 17.82
N PRO A 115 21.03 62.72 18.34
CA PRO A 115 20.96 63.34 19.64
C PRO A 115 20.47 64.78 19.48
N ARG A 116 19.23 65.05 19.86
CA ARG A 116 18.74 66.41 20.19
C ARG A 116 17.89 66.30 21.46
N ARG A 117 18.46 66.73 22.58
CA ARG A 117 18.24 68.03 23.25
C ARG A 117 16.88 68.11 23.94
#